data_AF-A0A1W1C9Q0-F1
#
_entry.id   AF-A0A1W1C9Q0-F1
#
_cell.length_a   1.000
_cell.length_b   1.000
_cell.length_c   1.000
_cell.angle_alpha   90.00
_cell.angle_beta   90.00
_cell.angle_gamma   90.00
#
_symmetry.space_group_name_H-M   'P 1'
#
loop_
_entity.id
_entity.type
_entity.pdbx_description
1 polymer ?
#
loop_
_entity_poly.entity_id
_entity_poly.type
_entity_poly.pdbx_seq_one_letter_code
_entity_poly.pdbx_strand_id
1 'polypeptide(L)' 'MKAKIDKVIEKVESSDSIDEEKKSAIMLKLKEWREEDEAINDIAVRFENFWMELEPIFAEMGWI' A
#
# COMPACT_ATOMS: atom_id res chain seq x y z
N MET A 1 2.10 7.42 -8.42
CA MET A 1 2.20 6.34 -7.41
C MET A 1 3.65 5.85 -7.28
N LYS A 2 4.33 5.54 -8.39
CA LYS A 2 5.76 5.16 -8.45
C LYS A 2 6.72 6.01 -7.60
N ALA A 3 6.70 7.34 -7.73
CA ALA A 3 7.59 8.22 -6.96
C ALA A 3 7.39 8.18 -5.43
N LYS A 4 6.22 7.72 -4.94
CA LYS A 4 5.99 7.50 -3.50
C LYS A 4 6.59 6.16 -3.07
N ILE A 5 6.47 5.13 -3.91
CA ILE A 5 7.06 3.80 -3.69
C ILE A 5 8.59 3.89 -3.65
N ASP A 6 9.20 4.67 -4.56
CA ASP A 6 10.66 4.91 -4.58
C ASP A 6 11.17 5.45 -3.24
N LYS A 7 10.48 6.44 -2.64
CA LYS A 7 10.85 7.00 -1.33
C LYS A 7 10.71 6.00 -0.18
N VAL A 8 9.77 5.06 -0.28
CA VAL A 8 9.58 4.02 0.75
C VAL A 8 10.66 2.95 0.63
N ILE A 9 11.08 2.60 -0.60
CA ILE A 9 12.22 1.70 -0.85
C ILE A 9 13.48 2.26 -0.18
N GLU A 10 13.82 3.53 -0.44
CA GLU A 10 14.99 4.20 0.16
C GLU A 10 14.94 4.15 1.70
N LYS A 11 13.76 4.37 2.29
CA LYS A 11 13.60 4.39 3.75
C LYS A 11 13.70 3.02 4.40
N VAL A 12 13.26 1.97 3.72
CA VAL A 12 13.36 0.59 4.24
C VAL A 12 14.78 0.06 4.08
N GLU A 13 15.46 0.38 2.98
CA GLU A 13 16.88 0.04 2.78
C GLU A 13 17.76 0.67 3.87
N SER A 14 17.53 1.95 4.19
CA SER A 14 18.31 2.68 5.20
C SER A 14 17.88 2.43 6.65
N SER A 15 16.89 1.57 6.90
CA SER A 15 16.32 1.41 8.25
C SER A 15 17.06 0.36 9.05
N ASP A 16 17.70 0.73 10.15
CA ASP A 16 18.32 -0.24 11.06
C ASP A 16 17.31 -0.90 12.03
N SER A 17 16.04 -0.47 12.00
CA SER A 17 14.99 -0.94 12.90
C SER A 17 14.15 -2.10 12.34
N ILE A 18 14.40 -2.49 11.09
CA ILE A 18 13.71 -3.60 10.42
C ILE A 18 14.71 -4.74 10.25
N ASP A 19 14.35 -5.93 10.73
CA ASP A 19 15.16 -7.13 10.54
C ASP A 19 15.45 -7.38 9.05
N GLU A 20 16.67 -7.77 8.71
CA GLU A 20 17.12 -8.02 7.33
C GLU A 20 16.23 -8.99 6.53
N GLU A 21 15.69 -10.02 7.20
CA GLU A 21 14.75 -10.96 6.61
C GLU A 21 13.43 -10.28 6.21
N LYS A 22 12.93 -9.39 7.07
CA LYS A 22 11.71 -8.60 6.81
C LYS A 22 11.96 -7.53 5.76
N LYS A 23 13.14 -6.89 5.75
CA LYS A 23 13.52 -5.95 4.69
C LYS A 23 13.47 -6.58 3.31
N SER A 24 13.98 -7.80 3.18
CA SER A 24 14.01 -8.54 1.92
C SER A 24 12.60 -8.81 1.39
N ALA A 25 11.68 -9.25 2.26
CA ALA A 25 10.28 -9.47 1.89
C ALA A 25 9.55 -8.16 1.53
N ILE A 26 9.82 -7.08 2.27
CA ILE A 26 9.22 -5.76 2.00
C ILE A 26 9.74 -5.19 0.67
N MET A 27 11.04 -5.36 0.35
CA MET A 27 11.62 -4.90 -0.92
C MET A 27 11.09 -5.63 -2.13
N LEU A 28 10.80 -6.93 -2.00
CA LEU A 28 10.15 -7.67 -3.08
C LEU A 28 8.78 -7.07 -3.40
N LYS A 29 7.94 -6.82 -2.38
CA LYS A 29 6.61 -6.22 -2.57
C LYS A 29 6.62 -4.79 -3.10
N LEU A 30 7.55 -3.96 -2.63
CA LEU A 30 7.64 -2.58 -3.15
C LEU A 30 8.10 -2.55 -4.61
N LYS A 31 8.97 -3.48 -5.03
CA LYS A 31 9.39 -3.59 -6.44
C LYS A 31 8.25 -4.10 -7.32
N GLU A 32 7.49 -5.10 -6.87
CA GLU A 32 6.27 -5.55 -7.57
C GLU A 32 5.27 -4.42 -7.77
N TRP A 33 4.94 -3.67 -6.71
CA TRP A 33 4.02 -2.53 -6.79
C TRP A 33 4.54 -1.36 -7.63
N ARG A 34 5.86 -1.26 -7.79
CA ARG A 34 6.50 -0.27 -8.66
C ARG A 34 6.39 -0.66 -10.13
N GLU A 35 6.48 -1.95 -10.44
CA GLU A 35 6.42 -2.48 -11.81
C GLU A 35 5.00 -2.75 -12.32
N GLU A 36 4.01 -2.87 -11.43
CA GLU A 36 2.59 -2.89 -11.79
C GLU A 36 2.13 -1.52 -12.35
N ASP A 37 2.31 -1.31 -13.65
CA ASP A 37 1.80 -0.13 -14.37
C ASP A 37 0.29 -0.22 -14.70
N GLU A 38 -0.31 -1.42 -14.66
CA GLU A 38 -1.73 -1.65 -15.01
C GLU A 38 -2.70 -1.75 -13.82
N ALA A 39 -2.21 -1.92 -12.58
CA ALA A 39 -3.06 -2.20 -11.41
C ALA A 39 -3.78 -0.96 -10.82
N ILE A 40 -3.45 0.26 -11.25
CA ILE A 40 -4.06 1.49 -10.69
C ILE A 40 -5.56 1.55 -10.99
N ASN A 41 -6.02 0.96 -12.10
CA ASN A 41 -7.44 0.95 -12.44
C ASN A 41 -8.22 -0.12 -11.64
N ASP A 42 -7.62 -1.28 -11.39
CA ASP A 42 -8.24 -2.38 -10.63
C ASP A 42 -8.24 -2.12 -9.12
N ILE A 43 -7.22 -1.43 -8.60
CA ILE A 43 -7.14 -1.01 -7.21
C ILE A 43 -8.21 0.03 -6.89
N ALA A 44 -8.45 1.00 -7.78
CA ALA A 44 -9.49 2.00 -7.57
C ALA A 44 -10.88 1.35 -7.42
N VAL A 45 -11.21 0.39 -8.29
CA VAL A 45 -12.47 -0.37 -8.24
C VAL A 45 -12.57 -1.24 -6.98
N ARG A 46 -11.47 -1.90 -6.58
CA ARG A 46 -11.46 -2.68 -5.33
C ARG A 46 -11.58 -1.81 -4.09
N PHE A 47 -10.96 -0.63 -4.08
CA PHE A 47 -11.07 0.33 -2.98
C PHE A 47 -12.49 0.90 -2.88
N GLU A 48 -13.14 1.21 -4.00
CA GLU A 48 -14.52 1.69 -4.01
C GLU A 48 -15.49 0.63 -3.46
N ASN A 49 -15.35 -0.63 -3.89
CA ASN A 49 -16.13 -1.74 -3.35
C ASN A 49 -15.87 -1.97 -1.86
N PHE A 50 -14.61 -1.93 -1.43
CA PHE A 50 -14.24 -2.10 -0.03
C PHE A 50 -14.72 -0.92 0.84
N TRP A 51 -14.75 0.29 0.29
CA TRP A 51 -15.24 1.47 1.00
C TRP A 51 -16.75 1.40 1.23
N MET A 52 -17.52 0.90 0.25
CA MET A 52 -18.96 0.65 0.41
C MET A 52 -19.25 -0.41 1.48
N GLU A 53 -18.40 -1.44 1.61
CA GLU A 53 -18.56 -2.45 2.66
C GLU A 53 -18.32 -1.92 4.08
N LEU A 54 -17.47 -0.89 4.23
CA LEU A 54 -17.14 -0.26 5.51
C LEU A 54 -18.03 0.93 5.87
N GLU A 55 -18.84 1.43 4.92
CA GLU A 55 -19.75 2.56 5.11
C GLU A 55 -20.65 2.42 6.37
N PRO A 56 -21.25 1.26 6.68
CA PRO A 56 -22.07 1.12 7.89
C PRO A 56 -21.28 1.34 9.18
N ILE A 57 -20.01 0.90 9.21
CA ILE A 57 -19.13 1.04 10.37
C ILE A 57 -18.76 2.52 10.56
N PHE A 58 -18.52 3.24 9.46
CA PHE A 58 -18.26 4.68 9.52
C PHE A 58 -19.48 5.48 9.97
N ALA A 59 -20.69 5.09 9.54
CA ALA A 59 -21.94 5.70 10.01
C ALA A 59 -22.19 5.46 11.51
N GLU A 60 -21.90 4.26 12.02
CA GLU A 60 -21.97 3.95 13.45
C GLU A 60 -20.98 4.77 14.29
N MET A 61 -19.83 5.12 13.71
CA MET A 61 -18.82 5.97 14.35
C MET A 61 -19.04 7.48 14.13
N GLY A 62 -20.07 7.86 13.37
CA GLY A 62 -20.40 9.27 13.06
C GLY A 62 -19.37 9.97 12.18
N TRP A 63 -18.64 9.21 11.36
CA TRP A 63 -17.60 9.75 10.47
C TRP A 63 -18.16 10.20 9.12
N ILE A 64 -19.41 9.87 8.84
CA ILE A 64 -20.25 10.30 7.71
C ILE A 64 -21.70 10.44 8.18
#